data_AF-A0A3N5KK54-F1
#
_entry.id   AF-A0A3N5KK54-F1
#
_cell.length_a   1.000
_cell.length_b   1.000
_cell.length_c   1.000
_cell.angle_alpha   90.00
_cell.angle_beta   90.00
_cell.angle_gamma   90.00
#
_symmetry.space_group_name_H-M   'P 1'
#
loop_
_entity.id
_entity.type
_entity.pdbx_description
1 polymer ?
#
loop_
_entity_poly.entity_id
_entity_poly.type
_entity_poly.pdbx_seq_one_letter_code
_entity_poly.pdbx_strand_id
1 'polypeptide(L)'
;MKSELAQVVSICADVGGKALTDQAVERVDLNADGKDDYVLDVGRIQCEGAASAYGDRAKDVSVYLGDGAGGASKAWSGVAYGSRIEGSKLWLGVSGAECGKPPAQDFASESFCERPLAWNAAQRKLEFAPVSAVKMLQ
;
A
#
# COMPACT_ATOMS: atom_id res chain seq x y z
N MET A 1 0.05 6.16 -12.03
CA MET A 1 -0.49 4.80 -11.80
C MET A 1 -0.18 3.84 -12.95
N LYS A 2 -0.73 4.03 -14.17
CA LYS A 2 -0.53 3.06 -15.29
C LYS A 2 0.95 2.74 -15.58
N SER A 3 1.82 3.75 -15.55
CA SER A 3 3.26 3.57 -15.73
C SER A 3 3.91 2.76 -14.60
N GLU A 4 3.49 2.97 -13.35
CA GLU A 4 4.00 2.24 -12.18
C GLU A 4 3.55 0.78 -12.21
N LEU A 5 2.27 0.51 -12.49
CA LEU A 5 1.79 -0.86 -12.63
C LEU A 5 2.53 -1.60 -13.75
N ALA A 6 2.78 -0.95 -14.90
CA ALA A 6 3.56 -1.55 -15.98
C ALA A 6 5.01 -1.87 -15.58
N GLN A 7 5.65 -1.00 -14.79
CA GLN A 7 6.99 -1.23 -14.24
C GLN A 7 6.99 -2.41 -13.26
N VAL A 8 6.00 -2.51 -12.37
CA VAL A 8 5.92 -3.63 -11.44
C VAL A 8 5.66 -4.95 -12.19
N VAL A 9 4.80 -4.93 -13.20
CA VAL A 9 4.54 -6.09 -14.06
C VAL A 9 5.79 -6.56 -14.80
N SER A 10 6.67 -5.65 -15.22
CA SER A 10 7.89 -6.04 -15.94
C SER A 10 8.84 -6.86 -15.08
N ILE A 11 8.90 -6.64 -13.77
CA ILE A 11 9.74 -7.43 -12.84
C ILE A 11 9.45 -8.93 -12.97
N CYS A 12 8.17 -9.31 -13.04
CA CYS A 12 7.77 -10.71 -13.21
C CYS A 12 8.11 -11.23 -14.62
N ALA A 13 7.92 -10.41 -15.65
CA ALA A 13 8.25 -10.78 -17.03
C ALA A 13 9.77 -10.99 -17.23
N ASP A 14 10.60 -10.17 -16.59
CA ASP A 14 12.06 -10.21 -16.69
C ASP A 14 12.65 -11.53 -16.15
N VAL A 15 11.93 -12.20 -15.26
CA VAL A 15 12.30 -13.53 -14.73
C VAL A 15 11.55 -14.68 -15.42
N GLY A 16 10.90 -14.41 -16.55
CA GLY A 16 10.16 -15.40 -17.35
C GLY A 16 8.79 -15.79 -16.79
N GLY A 17 8.28 -15.03 -15.81
CA GLY A 17 6.97 -15.24 -15.22
C GLY A 17 5.85 -14.45 -15.90
N LYS A 18 4.62 -14.68 -15.41
CA LYS A 18 3.42 -13.95 -15.83
C LYS A 18 2.74 -13.29 -14.62
N ALA A 19 2.65 -11.97 -14.64
CA ALA A 19 2.01 -11.21 -13.58
C ALA A 19 0.48 -11.35 -13.64
N LEU A 20 -0.14 -11.64 -12.50
CA LEU A 20 -1.59 -11.59 -12.30
C LEU A 20 -1.91 -10.36 -11.45
N THR A 21 -2.66 -9.41 -12.01
CA THR A 21 -2.87 -8.09 -11.41
C THR A 21 -4.32 -7.81 -10.98
N ASP A 22 -5.21 -8.81 -11.04
CA ASP A 22 -6.65 -8.62 -10.81
C ASP A 22 -6.98 -8.04 -9.44
N GLN A 23 -6.10 -8.26 -8.45
CA GLN A 23 -6.23 -7.76 -7.08
C GLN A 23 -5.22 -6.66 -6.73
N ALA A 24 -4.42 -6.21 -7.69
CA ALA A 24 -3.34 -5.26 -7.46
C ALA A 24 -3.84 -3.84 -7.20
N VAL A 25 -5.00 -3.50 -7.75
CA VAL A 25 -5.59 -2.16 -7.65
C VAL A 25 -6.97 -2.24 -7.02
N GLU A 26 -7.12 -1.61 -5.86
CA GLU A 26 -8.42 -1.39 -5.22
C GLU A 26 -8.87 0.06 -5.38
N ARG A 27 -10.18 0.30 -5.28
CA ARG A 27 -10.79 1.63 -5.36
C ARG A 27 -11.51 1.99 -4.07
N VAL A 28 -11.35 3.23 -3.63
CA VAL A 28 -11.95 3.76 -2.41
C VAL A 28 -11.89 5.29 -2.44
N ASP A 29 -12.89 5.99 -1.90
CA ASP A 29 -12.82 7.44 -1.67
C ASP A 29 -12.13 7.71 -0.32
N LEU A 30 -10.85 8.09 -0.35
CA LEU A 30 -10.01 8.29 0.85
C LEU A 30 -9.98 9.75 1.31
N ASN A 31 -10.37 10.69 0.44
CA ASN A 31 -10.38 12.12 0.73
C ASN A 31 -11.80 12.70 0.90
N ALA A 32 -12.83 11.85 0.79
CA ALA A 32 -14.25 12.18 0.89
C ALA A 32 -14.73 13.20 -0.17
N ASP A 33 -14.14 13.18 -1.37
CA ASP A 33 -14.51 14.10 -2.46
C ASP A 33 -15.52 13.51 -3.45
N GLY A 34 -16.01 12.30 -3.18
CA GLY A 34 -16.98 11.56 -3.98
C GLY A 34 -16.41 10.90 -5.23
N LYS A 35 -15.08 10.82 -5.38
CA LYS A 35 -14.42 10.18 -6.52
C LYS A 35 -13.64 8.94 -6.08
N ASP A 36 -13.44 8.02 -7.02
CA ASP A 36 -12.60 6.85 -6.80
C ASP A 36 -11.12 7.29 -6.68
N ASP A 37 -10.51 7.03 -5.52
CA ASP A 37 -9.06 6.95 -5.37
C ASP A 37 -8.60 5.51 -5.59
N TYR A 38 -7.32 5.33 -5.92
CA TYR A 38 -6.75 4.05 -6.31
C TYR A 38 -5.60 3.66 -5.39
N VAL A 39 -5.68 2.45 -4.85
CA VAL A 39 -4.62 1.84 -4.04
C VAL A 39 -3.95 0.75 -4.88
N LEU A 40 -2.69 0.97 -5.26
CA LEU A 40 -1.85 -0.05 -5.88
C LEU A 40 -1.06 -0.76 -4.79
N ASP A 41 -1.35 -2.04 -4.54
CA ASP A 41 -0.62 -2.90 -3.60
C ASP A 41 0.16 -3.97 -4.36
N VAL A 42 1.48 -3.82 -4.42
CA VAL A 42 2.37 -4.77 -5.12
C VAL A 42 2.34 -6.14 -4.46
N GLY A 43 2.07 -6.24 -3.16
CA GLY A 43 1.94 -7.50 -2.45
C GLY A 43 0.75 -8.35 -2.87
N ARG A 44 -0.19 -7.78 -3.62
CA ARG A 44 -1.34 -8.51 -4.21
C ARG A 44 -1.10 -8.99 -5.64
N ILE A 45 0.07 -8.72 -6.22
CA ILE A 45 0.43 -9.22 -7.55
C ILE A 45 1.06 -10.60 -7.41
N GLN A 46 0.46 -11.59 -8.06
CA GLN A 46 1.07 -12.91 -8.17
C GLN A 46 1.95 -12.97 -9.42
N CYS A 47 3.06 -13.70 -9.34
CA CYS A 47 3.92 -13.98 -10.49
C CYS A 47 3.93 -15.48 -10.79
N GLU A 48 3.09 -15.92 -11.73
CA GLU A 48 3.04 -17.32 -12.18
C GLU A 48 4.39 -17.69 -12.80
N GLY A 49 4.95 -18.84 -12.41
CA GLY A 49 6.26 -19.30 -12.88
C GLY A 49 7.46 -18.69 -12.13
N ALA A 50 7.26 -17.66 -11.30
CA ALA A 50 8.33 -17.06 -10.48
C ALA A 50 7.76 -16.41 -9.20
N ALA A 51 7.21 -17.22 -8.30
CA ALA A 51 6.52 -16.75 -7.09
C ALA A 51 7.36 -15.84 -6.17
N SER A 52 8.70 -15.97 -6.20
CA SER A 52 9.62 -15.14 -5.41
C SER A 52 9.98 -13.80 -6.05
N ALA A 53 9.46 -13.47 -7.24
CA ALA A 53 9.84 -12.27 -8.00
C ALA A 53 9.70 -10.96 -7.21
N TYR A 54 8.70 -10.87 -6.33
CA TYR A 54 8.45 -9.69 -5.51
C TYR A 54 8.98 -9.83 -4.07
N GLY A 55 9.52 -11.00 -3.69
CA GLY A 55 9.92 -11.34 -2.32
C GLY A 55 8.74 -11.59 -1.37
N ASP A 56 9.01 -11.80 -0.08
CA ASP A 56 8.05 -12.22 0.96
C ASP A 56 7.80 -11.20 2.09
N ARG A 57 8.61 -10.13 2.15
CA ARG A 57 8.47 -9.05 3.15
C ARG A 57 7.52 -7.94 2.70
N ALA A 58 7.57 -6.80 3.38
CA ALA A 58 6.86 -5.59 2.98
C ALA A 58 7.06 -5.27 1.48
N LYS A 59 6.00 -4.74 0.87
CA LYS A 59 5.88 -4.45 -0.57
C LYS A 59 5.46 -3.02 -0.75
N ASP A 60 5.79 -2.47 -1.92
CA ASP A 60 5.36 -1.13 -2.27
C ASP A 60 3.84 -1.03 -2.32
N VAL A 61 3.32 0.00 -1.67
CA VAL A 61 1.94 0.43 -1.78
C VAL A 61 1.95 1.90 -2.21
N SER A 62 1.17 2.23 -3.23
CA SER A 62 1.02 3.59 -3.75
C SER A 62 -0.45 3.96 -3.77
N VAL A 63 -0.76 5.19 -3.32
CA VAL A 63 -2.12 5.73 -3.34
C VAL A 63 -2.20 6.91 -4.30
N TYR A 64 -3.23 6.88 -5.14
CA TYR A 64 -3.49 7.87 -6.17
C TYR A 64 -4.87 8.47 -6.00
N LEU A 65 -4.97 9.79 -5.88
CA LEU A 65 -6.26 10.48 -5.83
C LEU A 65 -6.80 10.66 -7.24
N GLY A 66 -8.03 10.23 -7.46
CA GLY A 66 -8.71 10.37 -8.74
C GLY A 66 -9.21 11.78 -8.98
N ASP A 67 -9.21 12.23 -10.24
CA ASP A 67 -9.81 13.52 -10.62
C ASP A 67 -11.26 13.39 -11.15
N GLY A 68 -11.75 12.16 -11.35
CA GLY A 68 -13.07 11.85 -11.92
C GLY A 68 -13.18 12.04 -13.43
N ALA A 69 -12.12 12.52 -14.09
CA ALA A 69 -11.99 12.69 -15.54
C ALA A 69 -11.07 11.64 -16.18
N GLY A 70 -10.70 10.60 -15.42
CA GLY A 70 -9.82 9.52 -15.86
C GLY A 70 -8.33 9.75 -15.56
N GLY A 71 -7.99 10.86 -14.91
CA GLY A 71 -6.66 11.11 -14.35
C GLY A 71 -6.58 10.76 -12.86
N ALA A 72 -5.35 10.62 -12.37
CA ALA A 72 -5.08 10.45 -10.95
C ALA A 72 -3.66 10.93 -10.60
N SER A 73 -3.48 11.42 -9.38
CA SER A 73 -2.20 11.97 -8.88
C SER A 73 -1.73 11.21 -7.64
N LYS A 74 -0.44 10.91 -7.54
CA LYS A 74 0.10 10.19 -6.38
C LYS A 74 0.02 11.07 -5.13
N ALA A 75 -0.67 10.59 -4.10
CA ALA A 75 -0.84 11.30 -2.83
C ALA A 75 -0.07 10.66 -1.68
N TRP A 76 0.32 9.40 -1.80
CA TRP A 76 1.17 8.68 -0.86
C TRP A 76 1.86 7.49 -1.52
N SER A 77 3.03 7.11 -1.00
CA SER A 77 3.70 5.85 -1.32
C SER A 77 4.60 5.43 -0.17
N GLY A 78 4.70 4.13 0.08
CA GLY A 78 5.55 3.54 1.10
C GLY A 78 5.57 2.02 0.96
N VAL A 79 6.12 1.33 1.96
CA VAL A 79 6.09 -0.14 2.02
C VAL A 79 5.14 -0.62 3.11
N ALA A 80 4.46 -1.74 2.89
CA ALA A 80 3.58 -2.36 3.86
C ALA A 80 3.62 -3.89 3.77
N TYR A 81 3.35 -4.59 4.88
CA TYR A 81 3.15 -6.04 4.96
C TYR A 81 1.77 -6.49 4.49
N GLY A 82 1.02 -5.58 3.86
CA GLY A 82 -0.33 -5.79 3.36
C GLY A 82 -1.14 -4.51 3.51
N SER A 83 -2.22 -4.41 2.73
CA SER A 83 -3.18 -3.33 2.80
C SER A 83 -4.60 -3.85 2.96
N ARG A 84 -5.44 -3.09 3.66
CA ARG A 84 -6.85 -3.41 3.87
C ARG A 84 -7.70 -2.14 3.86
N ILE A 85 -8.76 -2.15 3.06
CA ILE A 85 -9.76 -1.08 3.07
C ILE A 85 -10.88 -1.45 4.04
N GLU A 86 -11.25 -0.51 4.92
CA GLU A 86 -12.36 -0.64 5.87
C GLU A 86 -13.18 0.65 5.83
N GLY A 87 -14.32 0.63 5.12
CA GLY A 87 -15.06 1.85 4.80
C GLY A 87 -14.24 2.77 3.90
N SER A 88 -14.08 4.03 4.31
CA SER A 88 -13.27 5.05 3.62
C SER A 88 -11.84 5.16 4.18
N LYS A 89 -11.32 4.11 4.83
CA LYS A 89 -9.99 4.09 5.43
C LYS A 89 -9.13 3.02 4.78
N LEU A 90 -7.89 3.39 4.47
CA LEU A 90 -6.83 2.46 4.10
C LEU A 90 -5.97 2.16 5.33
N TRP A 91 -5.97 0.90 5.77
CA TRP A 91 -5.10 0.37 6.80
C TRP A 91 -3.91 -0.33 6.16
N LEU A 92 -2.72 -0.04 6.66
CA LEU A 92 -1.46 -0.64 6.18
C LEU A 92 -0.82 -1.44 7.31
N GLY A 93 -0.44 -2.68 7.02
CA GLY A 93 0.37 -3.49 7.91
C GLY A 93 1.79 -2.94 7.95
N VAL A 94 2.25 -2.49 9.11
CA VAL A 94 3.53 -1.82 9.31
C VAL A 94 4.24 -2.36 10.55
N SER A 95 5.47 -1.90 10.80
CA SER A 95 6.27 -2.37 11.94
C SER A 95 7.06 -1.27 12.66
N GLY A 96 7.61 -1.62 13.83
CA GLY A 96 8.59 -0.81 14.56
C GLY A 96 8.09 0.59 14.91
N ALA A 97 8.83 1.61 14.46
CA ALA A 97 8.54 3.02 14.76
C ALA A 97 7.17 3.47 14.24
N GLU A 98 6.67 2.86 13.15
CA GLU A 98 5.34 3.17 12.64
C GLU A 98 4.25 2.70 13.60
N CYS A 99 4.54 1.72 14.45
CA CYS A 99 3.70 1.27 15.56
C CYS A 99 3.98 1.99 16.89
N GLY A 100 4.83 3.03 16.88
CA GLY A 100 5.27 3.73 18.10
C GLY A 100 6.16 2.87 19.01
N LYS A 101 6.85 1.87 18.44
CA LYS A 101 7.77 0.99 19.16
C LYS A 101 9.23 1.37 18.89
N PRO A 102 10.15 1.12 19.83
CA PRO A 102 11.57 1.25 19.56
C PRO A 102 12.01 0.23 18.49
N PRO A 103 13.14 0.46 17.80
CA PRO A 103 13.69 -0.51 16.87
C PRO A 103 13.89 -1.87 17.54
N ALA A 104 13.43 -2.94 16.90
CA ALA A 104 13.68 -4.31 17.34
C ALA A 104 15.14 -4.71 17.10
N GLN A 105 15.63 -5.69 17.86
CA GLN A 105 16.98 -6.22 17.68
C GLN A 105 17.08 -7.10 16.41
N ASP A 106 15.99 -7.79 16.09
CA ASP A 106 15.86 -8.66 14.93
C ASP A 106 14.40 -8.68 14.46
N PHE A 107 14.16 -9.34 13.31
CA PHE A 107 12.82 -9.43 12.74
C PHE A 107 11.86 -10.26 13.60
N ALA A 108 12.36 -11.23 14.36
CA ALA A 108 11.52 -12.10 15.20
C ALA A 108 10.96 -11.36 16.43
N SER A 109 11.66 -10.33 16.90
CA SER A 109 11.25 -9.44 17.97
C SER A 109 10.53 -8.18 17.48
N GLU A 110 10.27 -8.08 16.16
CA GLU A 110 9.60 -6.93 15.56
C GLU A 110 8.13 -6.85 15.96
N SER A 111 7.67 -5.64 16.24
CA SER A 111 6.27 -5.37 16.55
C SER A 111 5.53 -4.94 15.30
N PHE A 112 4.45 -5.65 14.98
CA PHE A 112 3.60 -5.34 13.83
C PHE A 112 2.28 -4.69 14.28
N CYS A 113 1.75 -3.82 13.45
CA CYS A 113 0.45 -3.19 13.66
C CYS A 113 -0.20 -2.82 12.32
N GLU A 114 -1.51 -2.60 12.32
CA GLU A 114 -2.15 -1.85 11.24
C GLU A 114 -2.17 -0.36 11.60
N ARG A 115 -1.74 0.50 10.67
CA ARG A 115 -1.83 1.95 10.82
C ARG A 115 -2.60 2.56 9.65
N PRO A 116 -3.63 3.40 9.91
CA PRO A 116 -4.43 3.96 8.84
C PRO A 116 -3.75 5.20 8.24
N LEU A 117 -4.02 5.44 6.96
CA LEU A 117 -3.75 6.75 6.35
C LEU A 117 -4.88 7.73 6.68
N ALA A 118 -4.52 9.01 6.82
CA ALA A 118 -5.40 10.13 7.03
C ALA A 118 -5.16 11.19 5.95
N TRP A 119 -6.25 11.79 5.47
CA TRP A 119 -6.19 12.88 4.50
C TRP A 119 -5.72 14.18 5.16
N ASN A 120 -4.63 14.75 4.62
CA ASN A 120 -4.15 16.07 4.96
C ASN A 120 -4.56 17.05 3.87
N ALA A 121 -5.70 17.72 4.09
CA ALA A 121 -6.29 18.65 3.12
C ALA A 121 -5.38 19.85 2.81
N ALA A 122 -4.59 20.32 3.78
CA ALA A 122 -3.70 21.46 3.60
C ALA A 122 -2.56 21.15 2.62
N GLN A 123 -2.01 19.93 2.69
CA GLN A 123 -0.91 19.50 1.83
C GLN A 123 -1.37 18.73 0.59
N ARG A 124 -2.66 18.43 0.50
CA ARG A 124 -3.26 17.57 -0.52
C ARG A 124 -2.55 16.21 -0.63
N LYS A 125 -2.24 15.61 0.52
CA LYS A 125 -1.55 14.32 0.63
C LYS A 125 -2.20 13.42 1.65
N LEU A 126 -1.98 12.12 1.51
CA LEU A 126 -2.26 11.16 2.58
C LEU A 126 -1.02 11.00 3.44
N GLU A 127 -1.21 10.88 4.74
CA GLU A 127 -0.14 10.69 5.73
C GLU A 127 -0.58 9.61 6.71
N PHE A 128 0.37 8.98 7.39
CA PHE A 128 0.01 8.07 8.48
C PHE A 128 -0.72 8.84 9.58
N ALA A 129 -1.88 8.33 9.99
CA ALA A 129 -2.59 8.82 11.18
C ALA A 129 -1.69 8.73 12.43
N PRO A 130 -1.98 9.47 13.51
CA PRO A 130 -1.18 9.41 14.74
C PRO A 130 -1.02 7.97 15.26
N VAL A 131 0.09 7.68 15.95
CA VAL A 131 0.38 6.35 16.50
C VAL A 131 -0.67 5.88 17.52
N SER A 132 -1.47 6.78 18.09
CA SER A 132 -2.62 6.44 18.94
C SER A 132 -3.76 5.75 18.19
N ALA A 133 -3.75 5.77 16.85
CA ALA A 133 -4.76 5.14 16.00
C ALA A 133 -4.38 3.74 15.50
N VAL A 134 -3.20 3.22 15.89
CA VAL A 134 -2.74 1.89 15.45
C VAL A 134 -3.56 0.77 16.07
N LYS A 135 -3.69 -0.34 15.34
CA LYS A 135 -4.21 -1.61 15.85
C LYS A 135 -3.05 -2.59 15.91
N MET A 136 -2.58 -2.94 17.11
CA MET A 136 -1.47 -3.91 17.26
C MET A 136 -1.89 -5.27 16.72
N LEU A 137 -0.99 -5.91 15.96
CA LEU A 137 -1.13 -7.30 15.54
C LEU A 137 -0.48 -8.18 16.63
N GLN A 138 -1.19 -9.23 17.04
CA GLN A 138 -0.72 -10.20 18.04
C GLN A 138 0.03 -11.35 17.37
#